data_AF-A0A955FTL9-F1
#
_entry.id   AF-A0A955FTL9-F1
#
_cell.length_a   1.000
_cell.length_b   1.000
_cell.length_c   1.000
_cell.angle_alpha   90.00
_cell.angle_beta   90.00
_cell.angle_gamma   90.00
#
_symmetry.space_group_name_H-M   'P 1'
#
loop_
_entity.id
_entity.type
_entity.pdbx_description
1 polymer ?
#
loop_
_entity_poly.entity_id
_entity_poly.type
_entity_poly.pdbx_seq_one_letter_code
_entity_poly.pdbx_strand_id
1 'polypeptide(L)'
;MKQYSRALLLADFDTEWYKKWSKLLKQTEKERGYFALKANKFWQNAVMAQILFKNEKLTPGSKGIGFGVGMERLPALFASHGVKITATDQDFQTCKSKQWDNEQLAHNVNSLNREKICKPQTFKENVSFKREDMRKLSKSVTNRSYDFLWSNCALGHLGSIDNSLEFIEKSLTCLKPGGIAVHTTEFNAISDSETLNNTDTVFFRPSDFLKLGLHLAKQGYDVSPLELRLFKTNEDLGYTLKPTLGNDQSKILFCGYLATQVVLIIRKPEQPPTATARVLKAISLRANYVQNLKHQYAFRNKTPIAALLKADRGARRTKAADTNITPLSQNIKITLKPGETKEVRVGYDNLSSSGLFNLYYTFKDTNPLALSTSTPIDRNSKFA
;
A
#
# COMPACT_ATOMS: atom_id res chain seq x y z
N MET A 1 -0.35 -10.18 21.10
CA MET A 1 -1.15 -9.84 19.90
C MET A 1 -1.86 -11.10 19.44
N LYS A 2 -3.17 -11.03 19.18
CA LYS A 2 -3.93 -12.12 18.56
C LYS A 2 -3.59 -12.20 17.05
N GLN A 3 -3.43 -13.40 16.49
CA GLN A 3 -2.91 -13.64 15.14
C GLN A 3 -3.98 -13.57 14.03
N TYR A 4 -4.69 -12.46 13.93
CA TYR A 4 -5.72 -12.26 12.91
C TYR A 4 -5.46 -11.04 12.04
N SER A 5 -6.02 -11.06 10.85
CA SER A 5 -6.13 -9.88 9.97
C SER A 5 -6.88 -8.76 10.69
N ARG A 6 -6.37 -7.54 10.63
CA ARG A 6 -6.91 -6.41 11.40
C ARG A 6 -6.51 -5.05 10.83
N ALA A 7 -7.29 -4.04 11.19
CA ALA A 7 -6.87 -2.65 11.01
C ALA A 7 -5.80 -2.22 12.02
N LEU A 8 -5.06 -1.19 11.63
CA LEU A 8 -4.21 -0.40 12.50
C LEU A 8 -5.05 0.33 13.56
N LEU A 9 -4.57 0.27 14.81
CA LEU A 9 -5.04 1.11 15.92
C LEU A 9 -3.86 1.88 16.48
N LEU A 10 -4.03 3.15 16.85
CA LEU A 10 -2.97 3.96 17.46
C LEU A 10 -2.44 3.32 18.75
N ALA A 11 -3.31 2.64 19.50
CA ALA A 11 -2.90 1.91 20.69
C ALA A 11 -1.87 0.78 20.42
N ASP A 12 -1.67 0.36 19.17
CA ASP A 12 -0.62 -0.60 18.81
C ASP A 12 0.78 -0.04 19.06
N PHE A 13 0.97 1.27 18.85
CA PHE A 13 2.27 1.92 19.02
C PHE A 13 2.78 1.85 20.47
N ASP A 14 1.89 1.67 21.44
CA ASP A 14 2.23 1.59 22.87
C ASP A 14 2.47 0.15 23.35
N THR A 15 2.24 -0.84 22.49
CA THR A 15 2.38 -2.25 22.85
C THR A 15 3.83 -2.72 22.89
N GLU A 16 4.11 -3.70 23.75
CA GLU A 16 5.44 -4.31 23.86
C GLU A 16 5.91 -4.97 22.56
N TRP A 17 4.99 -5.53 21.76
CA TRP A 17 5.36 -6.11 20.48
C TRP A 17 5.82 -5.04 19.51
N TYR A 18 5.14 -3.89 19.44
CA TYR A 18 5.54 -2.82 18.54
C TYR A 18 6.89 -2.25 18.95
N LYS A 19 7.08 -1.94 20.24
CA LYS A 19 8.36 -1.42 20.78
C LYS A 19 9.53 -2.37 20.51
N LYS A 20 9.32 -3.69 20.65
CA LYS A 20 10.34 -4.70 20.31
C LYS A 20 10.74 -4.60 18.84
N TRP A 21 9.77 -4.65 17.93
CA TRP A 21 10.07 -4.66 16.49
C TRP A 21 10.58 -3.32 15.99
N SER A 22 10.05 -2.20 16.49
CA SER A 22 10.55 -0.87 16.13
C SER A 22 12.04 -0.75 16.47
N LYS A 23 12.47 -1.24 17.65
CA LYS A 23 13.89 -1.29 18.01
C LYS A 23 14.71 -2.17 17.06
N LEU A 24 14.26 -3.39 16.77
CA LEU A 24 14.99 -4.32 15.89
C LEU A 24 15.04 -3.86 14.42
N LEU A 25 14.00 -3.17 13.97
CA LEU A 25 13.92 -2.51 12.67
C LEU A 25 14.63 -1.14 12.65
N LYS A 26 15.30 -0.74 13.75
CA LYS A 26 15.92 0.58 13.91
C LYS A 26 14.98 1.74 13.57
N GLN A 27 13.69 1.61 13.85
CA GLN A 27 12.66 2.66 13.71
C GLN A 27 12.68 3.58 14.93
N THR A 28 13.86 4.06 15.28
CA THR A 28 14.17 4.86 16.46
C THR A 28 14.30 6.33 16.07
N GLU A 29 14.28 7.24 17.05
CA GLU A 29 14.26 8.69 16.78
C GLU A 29 15.45 9.18 15.95
N LYS A 30 16.61 8.54 16.15
CA LYS A 30 17.85 8.87 15.45
C LYS A 30 17.86 8.35 13.99
N GLU A 31 17.17 7.26 13.71
CA GLU A 31 17.19 6.53 12.43
C GLU A 31 15.88 6.66 11.63
N ARG A 32 14.91 7.45 12.11
CA ARG A 32 13.60 7.65 11.43
C ARG A 32 13.59 8.78 10.41
N GLY A 33 14.64 9.59 10.30
CA GLY A 33 14.65 10.78 9.42
C GLY A 33 13.47 11.70 9.72
N TYR A 34 12.65 11.97 8.70
CA TYR A 34 11.44 12.80 8.82
C TYR A 34 10.19 12.05 9.32
N PHE A 35 10.25 10.74 9.58
CA PHE A 35 9.05 10.00 9.98
C PHE A 35 8.75 10.12 11.48
N ALA A 36 7.49 10.27 11.87
CA ALA A 36 7.05 10.13 13.26
C ALA A 36 7.13 8.67 13.71
N LEU A 37 7.37 8.41 15.00
CA LEU A 37 7.39 7.03 15.53
C LEU A 37 6.05 6.31 15.34
N LYS A 38 4.95 7.07 15.25
CA LYS A 38 3.59 6.59 15.00
C LYS A 38 3.21 6.53 13.51
N ALA A 39 4.21 6.48 12.61
CA ALA A 39 3.97 6.38 11.18
C ALA A 39 3.36 5.03 10.78
N ASN A 40 2.36 5.08 9.89
CA ASN A 40 1.74 3.90 9.28
C ASN A 40 2.76 2.86 8.75
N LYS A 41 3.79 3.32 8.03
CA LYS A 41 4.83 2.45 7.45
C LYS A 41 5.61 1.67 8.52
N PHE A 42 5.84 2.29 9.68
CA PHE A 42 6.53 1.65 10.80
C PHE A 42 5.68 0.60 11.49
N TRP A 43 4.37 0.86 11.63
CA TRP A 43 3.43 -0.16 12.08
C TRP A 43 3.37 -1.34 11.12
N GLN A 44 3.31 -1.10 9.81
CA GLN A 44 3.24 -2.18 8.82
C GLN A 44 4.45 -3.11 8.91
N ASN A 45 5.67 -2.56 9.03
CA ASN A 45 6.87 -3.37 9.21
C ASN A 45 6.79 -4.20 10.51
N ALA A 46 6.41 -3.56 11.62
CA ALA A 46 6.37 -4.21 12.93
C ALA A 46 5.30 -5.30 13.00
N VAL A 47 4.10 -5.06 12.44
CA VAL A 47 2.99 -6.02 12.48
C VAL A 47 3.30 -7.26 11.64
N MET A 48 3.94 -7.10 10.47
CA MET A 48 4.39 -8.22 9.65
C MET A 48 5.42 -9.08 10.38
N ALA A 49 6.46 -8.45 10.94
CA ALA A 49 7.48 -9.17 11.70
C ALA A 49 6.87 -9.92 12.89
N GLN A 50 5.94 -9.28 13.61
CA GLN A 50 5.22 -9.88 14.73
C GLN A 50 4.38 -11.10 14.32
N ILE A 51 3.67 -11.03 13.19
CA ILE A 51 2.85 -12.13 12.67
C ILE A 51 3.75 -13.29 12.27
N LEU A 52 4.81 -13.04 11.48
CA LEU A 52 5.71 -14.09 11.01
C LEU A 52 6.47 -14.75 12.16
N PHE A 53 6.94 -13.97 13.14
CA PHE A 53 7.57 -14.50 14.35
C PHE A 53 6.63 -15.42 15.14
N LYS A 54 5.37 -14.99 15.34
CA LYS A 54 4.39 -15.78 16.08
C LYS A 54 3.91 -17.04 15.35
N ASN A 55 4.13 -17.13 14.04
CA ASN A 55 3.87 -18.33 13.24
C ASN A 55 5.17 -19.11 12.94
N GLU A 56 6.23 -18.86 13.71
CA GLU A 56 7.51 -19.59 13.64
C GLU A 56 8.21 -19.53 12.28
N LYS A 57 7.90 -18.51 11.48
CA LYS A 57 8.47 -18.31 10.14
C LYS A 57 9.78 -17.51 10.15
N LEU A 58 10.11 -16.88 11.28
CA LEU A 58 11.38 -16.16 11.48
C LEU A 58 12.38 -17.05 12.23
N THR A 59 12.71 -18.19 11.63
CA THR A 59 13.63 -19.20 12.17
C THR A 59 14.75 -19.49 11.16
N PRO A 60 15.96 -19.88 11.61
CA PRO A 60 17.05 -20.22 10.70
C PRO A 60 16.65 -21.29 9.68
N GLY A 61 16.94 -21.04 8.40
CA GLY A 61 16.64 -21.96 7.30
C GLY A 61 15.25 -21.82 6.68
N SER A 62 14.32 -21.08 7.30
CA SER A 62 13.05 -20.70 6.67
C SER A 62 13.28 -19.94 5.37
N LYS A 63 12.37 -20.07 4.41
CA LYS A 63 12.42 -19.37 3.12
C LYS A 63 11.27 -18.36 2.99
N GLY A 64 11.60 -17.09 2.78
CA GLY A 64 10.65 -16.00 2.58
C GLY A 64 10.79 -15.34 1.21
N ILE A 65 9.67 -14.88 0.63
CA ILE A 65 9.66 -14.03 -0.57
C ILE A 65 8.88 -12.74 -0.35
N GLY A 66 9.49 -11.60 -0.67
CA GLY A 66 8.88 -10.27 -0.58
C GLY A 66 8.53 -9.71 -1.95
N PHE A 67 7.36 -9.09 -2.08
CA PHE A 67 6.89 -8.46 -3.31
C PHE A 67 6.73 -6.95 -3.14
N GLY A 68 7.31 -6.19 -4.08
CA GLY A 68 7.33 -4.72 -4.02
C GLY A 68 8.08 -4.25 -2.78
N VAL A 69 9.27 -4.82 -2.53
CA VAL A 69 9.99 -4.58 -1.28
C VAL A 69 10.52 -3.15 -1.16
N GLY A 70 10.77 -2.47 -2.29
CA GLY A 70 11.41 -1.16 -2.30
C GLY A 70 12.67 -1.15 -1.45
N MET A 71 12.87 -0.07 -0.71
CA MET A 71 13.96 0.07 0.27
C MET A 71 13.54 -0.25 1.71
N GLU A 72 12.58 -1.15 1.90
CA GLU A 72 12.08 -1.45 3.24
C GLU A 72 13.08 -2.23 4.11
N ARG A 73 12.79 -2.28 5.42
CA ARG A 73 13.69 -2.85 6.44
C ARG A 73 13.48 -4.35 6.70
N LEU A 74 12.41 -4.92 6.15
CA LEU A 74 11.98 -6.30 6.40
C LEU A 74 12.96 -7.36 5.86
N PRO A 75 13.51 -7.25 4.62
CA PRO A 75 14.49 -8.22 4.13
C PRO A 75 15.70 -8.37 5.07
N ALA A 76 16.29 -7.26 5.52
CA ALA A 76 17.41 -7.30 6.45
C ALA A 76 17.02 -7.84 7.83
N LEU A 77 15.86 -7.46 8.37
CA LEU A 77 15.39 -8.01 9.64
C LEU A 77 15.21 -9.54 9.56
N PHE A 78 14.59 -10.05 8.50
CA PHE A 78 14.34 -11.49 8.39
C PHE A 78 15.64 -12.26 8.15
N ALA A 79 16.54 -11.72 7.33
CA ALA A 79 17.87 -12.29 7.12
C ALA A 79 18.69 -12.38 8.42
N SER A 80 18.56 -11.41 9.33
CA SER A 80 19.24 -11.43 10.64
C SER A 80 18.72 -12.51 11.59
N HIS A 81 17.54 -13.07 11.32
CA HIS A 81 16.99 -14.26 12.00
C HIS A 81 17.39 -15.58 11.30
N GLY A 82 18.29 -15.53 10.31
CA GLY A 82 18.76 -16.72 9.58
C GLY A 82 17.81 -17.19 8.47
N VAL A 83 16.80 -16.39 8.10
CA VAL A 83 15.85 -16.70 7.02
C VAL A 83 16.51 -16.45 5.67
N LYS A 84 16.32 -17.36 4.71
CA LYS A 84 16.67 -17.15 3.29
C LYS A 84 15.58 -16.34 2.60
N ILE A 85 15.94 -15.15 2.11
CA ILE A 85 15.04 -14.17 1.53
C ILE A 85 15.25 -14.03 0.03
N THR A 86 14.16 -14.11 -0.72
CA THR A 86 14.07 -13.58 -2.09
C THR A 86 13.30 -12.27 -2.05
N ALA A 87 14.01 -11.16 -2.23
CA ALA A 87 13.41 -9.84 -2.35
C ALA A 87 13.05 -9.56 -3.81
N THR A 88 11.83 -9.09 -4.08
CA THR A 88 11.39 -8.80 -5.45
C THR A 88 10.79 -7.40 -5.62
N ASP A 89 11.06 -6.81 -6.78
CA ASP A 89 10.55 -5.49 -7.17
C ASP A 89 10.42 -5.38 -8.70
N GLN A 90 9.70 -4.37 -9.18
CA GLN A 90 9.51 -4.13 -10.61
C GLN A 90 10.83 -3.74 -11.30
N ASP A 91 10.95 -4.09 -12.59
CA ASP A 91 12.09 -3.64 -13.40
C ASP A 91 12.08 -2.13 -13.61
N PHE A 92 13.20 -1.48 -13.27
CA PHE A 92 13.44 -0.04 -13.36
C PHE A 92 13.51 0.49 -14.80
N GLN A 93 13.60 -0.38 -15.80
CA GLN A 93 13.67 0.02 -17.21
C GLN A 93 12.31 0.32 -17.87
N THR A 94 11.19 0.17 -17.15
CA THR A 94 9.85 0.43 -17.71
C THR A 94 9.46 1.91 -17.61
N CYS A 95 8.65 2.44 -18.55
CA CYS A 95 8.19 3.84 -18.46
C CYS A 95 7.41 4.14 -17.16
N LYS A 96 6.74 3.12 -16.57
CA LYS A 96 6.06 3.24 -15.28
C LYS A 96 7.01 3.32 -14.09
N SER A 97 8.15 2.61 -14.11
CA SER A 97 9.13 2.69 -13.02
C SER A 97 9.83 4.04 -12.94
N LYS A 98 9.92 4.79 -14.05
CA LYS A 98 10.45 6.17 -14.07
C LYS A 98 9.55 7.18 -13.34
N GLN A 99 8.23 6.94 -13.27
CA GLN A 99 7.30 7.78 -12.48
C GLN A 99 7.37 7.51 -10.97
N TRP A 100 7.92 6.35 -10.57
CA TRP A 100 8.10 5.94 -9.18
C TRP A 100 9.55 6.07 -8.68
N ASP A 101 10.44 6.63 -9.51
CA ASP A 101 11.85 6.85 -9.18
C ASP A 101 12.04 8.11 -8.32
N ASN A 102 11.53 8.03 -7.08
CA ASN A 102 11.81 8.96 -5.98
C ASN A 102 12.72 8.29 -4.93
N GLU A 103 13.70 7.46 -5.36
CA GLU A 103 14.54 6.62 -4.48
C GLU A 103 13.77 5.57 -3.66
N GLN A 104 12.58 5.14 -4.09
CA GLN A 104 11.75 4.19 -3.31
C GLN A 104 11.89 2.72 -3.76
N LEU A 105 12.49 2.47 -4.92
CA LEU A 105 12.69 1.15 -5.49
C LEU A 105 14.02 0.52 -5.02
N ALA A 106 14.05 -0.80 -4.83
CA ALA A 106 15.32 -1.50 -4.64
C ALA A 106 16.07 -1.60 -5.97
N HIS A 107 17.14 -0.81 -6.12
CA HIS A 107 18.00 -0.87 -7.31
C HIS A 107 18.95 -2.07 -7.30
N ASN A 108 19.32 -2.57 -6.10
CA ASN A 108 20.18 -3.73 -5.90
C ASN A 108 20.10 -4.25 -4.46
N VAL A 109 20.63 -5.45 -4.21
CA VAL A 109 20.67 -6.11 -2.89
C VAL A 109 21.28 -5.20 -1.80
N ASN A 110 22.23 -4.33 -2.12
CA ASN A 110 22.90 -3.50 -1.12
C ASN A 110 21.99 -2.43 -0.51
N SER A 111 20.97 -1.97 -1.26
CA SER A 111 19.98 -1.00 -0.77
C SER A 111 19.10 -1.56 0.36
N LEU A 112 18.93 -2.88 0.42
CA LEU A 112 18.01 -3.58 1.32
C LEU A 112 18.56 -3.75 2.76
N ASN A 113 19.80 -3.35 3.03
CA ASN A 113 20.40 -3.35 4.37
C ASN A 113 21.05 -2.00 4.74
N ARG A 114 20.51 -0.89 4.20
CA ARG A 114 21.02 0.47 4.45
C ARG A 114 21.19 0.80 5.94
N GLU A 115 20.22 0.39 6.75
CA GLU A 115 20.22 0.61 8.20
C GLU A 115 21.17 -0.31 8.97
N LYS A 116 21.88 -1.24 8.30
CA LYS A 116 22.77 -2.23 8.92
C LYS A 116 22.05 -3.02 10.02
N ILE A 117 20.82 -3.48 9.73
CA ILE A 117 20.01 -4.33 10.62
C ILE A 117 20.60 -5.75 10.67
N CYS A 118 21.05 -6.24 9.51
CA CYS A 118 21.73 -7.53 9.41
C CYS A 118 23.25 -7.33 9.31
N LYS A 119 24.01 -8.26 9.89
CA LYS A 119 25.46 -8.32 9.66
C LYS A 119 25.72 -8.51 8.15
N PRO A 120 26.67 -7.78 7.53
CA PRO A 120 26.88 -7.83 6.08
C PRO A 120 27.08 -9.23 5.52
N GLN A 121 27.87 -10.07 6.19
CA GLN A 121 28.12 -11.45 5.76
C GLN A 121 26.84 -12.29 5.74
N THR A 122 26.11 -12.31 6.87
CA THR A 122 24.82 -13.00 6.98
C THR A 122 23.83 -12.48 5.95
N PHE A 123 23.81 -11.17 5.71
CA PHE A 123 22.90 -10.56 4.73
C PHE A 123 23.21 -11.04 3.31
N LYS A 124 24.49 -11.03 2.92
CA LYS A 124 24.96 -11.50 1.61
C LYS A 124 24.63 -12.99 1.37
N GLU A 125 24.72 -13.81 2.41
CA GLU A 125 24.41 -15.25 2.34
C GLU A 125 22.91 -15.56 2.32
N ASN A 126 22.10 -14.68 2.90
CA ASN A 126 20.68 -14.94 3.15
C ASN A 126 19.76 -14.18 2.20
N VAL A 127 20.19 -13.12 1.54
CA VAL A 127 19.32 -12.27 0.71
C VAL A 127 19.73 -12.33 -0.75
N SER A 128 18.77 -12.67 -1.61
CA SER A 128 18.84 -12.48 -3.06
C SER A 128 17.80 -11.46 -3.51
N PHE A 129 18.08 -10.79 -4.63
CA PHE A 129 17.15 -9.86 -5.27
C PHE A 129 16.77 -10.35 -6.65
N LYS A 130 15.51 -10.14 -7.04
CA LYS A 130 14.99 -10.52 -8.34
C LYS A 130 13.97 -9.51 -8.84
N ARG A 131 13.99 -9.24 -10.15
CA ARG A 131 12.96 -8.42 -10.78
C ARG A 131 11.71 -9.26 -11.05
N GLU A 132 10.55 -8.79 -10.59
CA GLU A 132 9.24 -9.43 -10.82
C GLU A 132 8.17 -8.36 -11.00
N ASP A 133 7.28 -8.53 -11.99
CA ASP A 133 6.05 -7.73 -12.10
C ASP A 133 4.94 -8.47 -11.34
N MET A 134 4.39 -7.84 -10.30
CA MET A 134 3.30 -8.40 -9.50
C MET A 134 2.03 -8.69 -10.33
N ARG A 135 1.86 -8.06 -11.50
CA ARG A 135 0.75 -8.36 -12.42
C ARG A 135 1.05 -9.56 -13.33
N LYS A 136 2.32 -9.97 -13.43
CA LYS A 136 2.79 -11.06 -14.30
C LYS A 136 3.93 -11.84 -13.64
N LEU A 137 3.62 -12.48 -12.52
CA LEU A 137 4.58 -13.29 -11.75
C LEU A 137 5.21 -14.39 -12.62
N SER A 138 6.54 -14.51 -12.56
CA SER A 138 7.26 -15.53 -13.31
C SER A 138 7.08 -16.94 -12.73
N LYS A 139 7.26 -17.97 -13.58
CA LYS A 139 7.29 -19.38 -13.15
C LYS A 139 8.37 -19.67 -12.11
N SER A 140 9.42 -18.86 -12.11
CA SER A 140 10.59 -19.07 -11.27
C SER A 140 10.41 -18.62 -9.82
N VAL A 141 9.33 -17.88 -9.49
CA VAL A 141 8.92 -17.59 -8.09
C VAL A 141 7.68 -18.38 -7.68
N THR A 142 6.84 -18.78 -8.63
CA THR A 142 5.59 -19.53 -8.41
C THR A 142 5.82 -21.06 -8.30
N ASN A 143 6.87 -21.45 -7.60
CA ASN A 143 7.39 -22.82 -7.54
C ASN A 143 7.17 -23.53 -6.19
N ARG A 144 6.23 -23.05 -5.36
CA ARG A 144 5.89 -23.62 -4.04
C ARG A 144 7.08 -23.80 -3.10
N SER A 145 8.09 -22.93 -3.17
CA SER A 145 9.34 -23.09 -2.41
C SER A 145 9.43 -22.29 -1.11
N TYR A 146 8.42 -21.47 -0.79
CA TYR A 146 8.50 -20.51 0.31
C TYR A 146 7.62 -20.90 1.50
N ASP A 147 8.16 -20.73 2.70
CA ASP A 147 7.47 -20.93 3.98
C ASP A 147 6.57 -19.74 4.33
N PHE A 148 6.92 -18.56 3.81
CA PHE A 148 6.08 -17.38 3.88
C PHE A 148 6.31 -16.42 2.71
N LEU A 149 5.34 -15.53 2.50
CA LEU A 149 5.48 -14.39 1.60
C LEU A 149 4.91 -13.12 2.24
N TRP A 150 5.37 -11.96 1.78
CA TRP A 150 4.80 -10.68 2.19
C TRP A 150 4.77 -9.64 1.07
N SER A 151 3.86 -8.67 1.20
CA SER A 151 3.88 -7.44 0.41
C SER A 151 3.45 -6.26 1.28
N ASN A 152 4.30 -5.25 1.38
CA ASN A 152 4.14 -4.20 2.38
C ASN A 152 3.74 -2.87 1.74
N CYS A 153 2.45 -2.55 1.79
CA CYS A 153 1.90 -1.35 1.15
C CYS A 153 2.02 -1.37 -0.39
N ALA A 154 2.30 -2.53 -1.00
CA ALA A 154 2.52 -2.63 -2.44
C ALA A 154 1.21 -2.84 -3.23
N LEU A 155 0.19 -3.43 -2.59
CA LEU A 155 -1.09 -3.77 -3.24
C LEU A 155 -1.80 -2.52 -3.76
N GLY A 156 -1.78 -1.43 -2.99
CA GLY A 156 -2.41 -0.16 -3.37
C GLY A 156 -1.93 0.41 -4.70
N HIS A 157 -0.77 -0.03 -5.20
CA HIS A 157 -0.11 0.54 -6.37
C HIS A 157 -0.23 -0.31 -7.65
N LEU A 158 -1.06 -1.34 -7.65
CA LEU A 158 -1.25 -2.20 -8.83
C LEU A 158 -2.24 -1.62 -9.86
N GLY A 159 -2.62 -0.36 -9.71
CA GLY A 159 -3.48 0.38 -10.63
C GLY A 159 -4.97 0.07 -10.50
N SER A 160 -5.35 -1.07 -9.93
CA SER A 160 -6.74 -1.40 -9.61
C SER A 160 -6.83 -2.40 -8.44
N ILE A 161 -7.98 -2.40 -7.77
CA ILE A 161 -8.30 -3.40 -6.75
C ILE A 161 -8.29 -4.81 -7.37
N ASP A 162 -8.86 -5.00 -8.56
CA ASP A 162 -8.91 -6.31 -9.21
C ASP A 162 -7.51 -6.87 -9.53
N ASN A 163 -6.59 -6.04 -10.04
CA ASN A 163 -5.19 -6.44 -10.26
C ASN A 163 -4.53 -6.90 -8.96
N SER A 164 -4.89 -6.26 -7.86
CA SER A 164 -4.34 -6.57 -6.54
C SER A 164 -4.89 -7.88 -5.97
N LEU A 165 -6.20 -8.11 -6.12
CA LEU A 165 -6.82 -9.37 -5.71
C LEU A 165 -6.27 -10.55 -6.53
N GLU A 166 -6.08 -10.35 -7.84
CA GLU A 166 -5.47 -11.34 -8.72
C GLU A 166 -4.01 -11.63 -8.32
N PHE A 167 -3.23 -10.59 -7.99
CA PHE A 167 -1.87 -10.78 -7.48
C PHE A 167 -1.86 -11.59 -6.18
N ILE A 168 -2.72 -11.26 -5.20
CA ILE A 168 -2.79 -12.00 -3.93
C ILE A 168 -3.01 -13.48 -4.24
N GLU A 169 -4.02 -13.82 -5.04
CA GLU A 169 -4.32 -15.20 -5.41
C GLU A 169 -3.13 -15.90 -6.10
N LYS A 170 -2.54 -15.27 -7.11
CA LYS A 170 -1.39 -15.85 -7.84
C LYS A 170 -0.17 -16.02 -6.92
N SER A 171 0.08 -15.09 -6.01
CA SER A 171 1.22 -15.13 -5.10
C SER A 171 1.17 -16.35 -4.15
N LEU A 172 -0.03 -16.84 -3.81
CA LEU A 172 -0.19 -18.02 -2.93
C LEU A 172 0.36 -19.32 -3.55
N THR A 173 0.61 -19.35 -4.87
CA THR A 173 1.27 -20.49 -5.52
C THR A 173 2.76 -20.56 -5.20
N CYS A 174 3.38 -19.48 -4.74
CA CYS A 174 4.76 -19.45 -4.26
C CYS A 174 4.94 -20.24 -2.94
N LEU A 175 3.85 -20.40 -2.16
CA LEU A 175 3.90 -21.03 -0.84
C LEU A 175 3.94 -22.55 -0.90
N LYS A 176 4.71 -23.15 0.02
CA LYS A 176 4.57 -24.55 0.43
C LYS A 176 3.23 -24.78 1.13
N PRO A 177 2.72 -26.03 1.20
CA PRO A 177 1.68 -26.39 2.18
C PRO A 177 2.08 -25.94 3.59
N GLY A 178 1.15 -25.37 4.36
CA GLY A 178 1.43 -24.76 5.68
C GLY A 178 2.13 -23.40 5.62
N GLY A 179 2.38 -22.87 4.42
CA GLY A 179 2.93 -21.54 4.22
C GLY A 179 1.94 -20.42 4.53
N ILE A 180 2.46 -19.23 4.84
CA ILE A 180 1.66 -18.06 5.23
C ILE A 180 1.96 -16.84 4.36
N ALA A 181 0.93 -16.14 3.93
CA ALA A 181 1.01 -14.85 3.25
C ALA A 181 0.57 -13.74 4.21
N VAL A 182 1.36 -12.67 4.28
CA VAL A 182 1.07 -11.48 5.09
C VAL A 182 1.14 -10.24 4.23
N HIS A 183 0.02 -9.55 4.05
CA HIS A 183 -0.04 -8.33 3.23
C HIS A 183 -0.48 -7.15 4.06
N THR A 184 0.09 -5.97 3.83
CA THR A 184 -0.48 -4.71 4.31
C THR A 184 -0.90 -3.86 3.14
N THR A 185 -1.98 -3.10 3.32
CA THR A 185 -2.49 -2.18 2.31
C THR A 185 -3.42 -1.14 2.91
N GLU A 186 -3.63 -0.10 2.14
CA GLU A 186 -4.55 0.99 2.34
C GLU A 186 -6.00 0.52 2.29
N PHE A 187 -6.80 1.05 3.19
CA PHE A 187 -8.18 0.64 3.38
C PHE A 187 -9.09 1.83 3.62
N ASN A 188 -10.27 1.81 3.03
CA ASN A 188 -11.27 2.84 3.21
C ASN A 188 -12.03 2.66 4.53
N ALA A 189 -11.78 3.55 5.48
CA ALA A 189 -12.30 3.45 6.83
C ALA A 189 -13.79 3.79 6.97
N ILE A 190 -14.44 4.34 5.93
CA ILE A 190 -15.76 4.98 6.10
C ILE A 190 -16.80 4.58 5.05
N SER A 191 -16.40 3.79 4.05
CA SER A 191 -17.25 3.39 2.95
C SER A 191 -16.99 1.94 2.54
N ASP A 192 -18.06 1.24 2.18
CA ASP A 192 -18.01 -0.09 1.54
C ASP A 192 -18.53 -0.07 0.10
N SER A 193 -18.96 1.09 -0.40
CA SER A 193 -19.42 1.26 -1.78
C SER A 193 -18.47 2.15 -2.58
N GLU A 194 -18.25 3.38 -2.13
CA GLU A 194 -17.36 4.35 -2.76
C GLU A 194 -15.91 4.12 -2.30
N THR A 195 -14.96 4.15 -3.23
CA THR A 195 -13.53 4.10 -2.90
C THR A 195 -12.67 4.64 -4.04
N LEU A 196 -11.39 4.89 -3.75
CA LEU A 196 -10.39 5.21 -4.77
C LEU A 196 -9.95 3.92 -5.47
N ASN A 197 -10.20 3.80 -6.77
CA ASN A 197 -9.88 2.63 -7.59
C ASN A 197 -9.56 3.09 -9.04
N ASN A 198 -8.88 2.24 -9.81
CA ASN A 198 -8.47 2.52 -11.20
C ASN A 198 -7.56 3.77 -11.33
N THR A 199 -6.68 3.94 -10.36
CA THR A 199 -5.75 5.06 -10.18
C THR A 199 -4.40 4.54 -9.69
N ASP A 200 -3.38 5.39 -9.61
CA ASP A 200 -2.03 5.00 -9.15
C ASP A 200 -1.99 4.52 -7.69
N THR A 201 -2.98 4.87 -6.89
CA THR A 201 -3.20 4.36 -5.53
C THR A 201 -4.65 3.93 -5.39
N VAL A 202 -4.90 2.76 -4.79
CA VAL A 202 -6.25 2.24 -4.55
C VAL A 202 -6.49 1.96 -3.07
N PHE A 203 -7.72 2.12 -2.60
CA PHE A 203 -8.13 1.83 -1.23
C PHE A 203 -9.16 0.70 -1.20
N PHE A 204 -8.86 -0.38 -0.48
CA PHE A 204 -9.74 -1.53 -0.39
C PHE A 204 -10.95 -1.25 0.52
N ARG A 205 -12.04 -1.98 0.29
CA ARG A 205 -13.27 -1.93 1.09
C ARG A 205 -13.51 -3.27 1.80
N PRO A 206 -14.39 -3.30 2.84
CA PRO A 206 -14.80 -4.56 3.46
C PRO A 206 -15.26 -5.64 2.45
N SER A 207 -16.01 -5.23 1.42
CA SER A 207 -16.58 -6.10 0.38
C SER A 207 -15.52 -6.72 -0.52
N ASP A 208 -14.45 -5.99 -0.83
CA ASP A 208 -13.34 -6.48 -1.66
C ASP A 208 -12.64 -7.66 -0.98
N PHE A 209 -12.39 -7.56 0.33
CA PHE A 209 -11.81 -8.66 1.11
C PHE A 209 -12.79 -9.79 1.42
N LEU A 210 -14.09 -9.51 1.53
CA LEU A 210 -15.09 -10.59 1.59
C LEU A 210 -15.07 -11.40 0.29
N LYS A 211 -15.09 -10.73 -0.88
CA LYS A 211 -15.04 -11.37 -2.20
C LYS A 211 -13.81 -12.26 -2.32
N LEU A 212 -12.62 -11.71 -2.00
CA LEU A 212 -11.37 -12.47 -1.97
C LEU A 212 -11.44 -13.65 -1.00
N GLY A 213 -11.89 -13.42 0.23
CA GLY A 213 -11.97 -14.43 1.27
C GLY A 213 -12.85 -15.61 0.88
N LEU A 214 -14.03 -15.35 0.31
CA LEU A 214 -14.95 -16.39 -0.15
C LEU A 214 -14.36 -17.20 -1.32
N HIS A 215 -13.70 -16.51 -2.26
CA HIS A 215 -13.03 -17.14 -3.40
C HIS A 215 -11.90 -18.06 -2.94
N LEU A 216 -11.02 -17.58 -2.06
CA LEU A 216 -9.90 -18.35 -1.53
C LEU A 216 -10.36 -19.50 -0.62
N ALA A 217 -11.41 -19.30 0.19
CA ALA A 217 -11.99 -20.35 1.02
C ALA A 217 -12.55 -21.51 0.18
N LYS A 218 -13.15 -21.22 -0.98
CA LYS A 218 -13.61 -22.25 -1.93
C LYS A 218 -12.45 -23.11 -2.44
N GLN A 219 -11.27 -22.51 -2.63
CA GLN A 219 -10.04 -23.20 -3.02
C GLN A 219 -9.34 -23.91 -1.85
N GLY A 220 -9.82 -23.72 -0.62
CA GLY A 220 -9.31 -24.39 0.58
C GLY A 220 -8.26 -23.59 1.36
N TYR A 221 -7.98 -22.34 0.99
CA TYR A 221 -7.12 -21.47 1.80
C TYR A 221 -7.80 -21.10 3.12
N ASP A 222 -7.00 -21.02 4.18
CA ASP A 222 -7.43 -20.49 5.46
C ASP A 222 -7.18 -18.98 5.48
N VAL A 223 -8.22 -18.21 5.14
CA VAL A 223 -8.21 -16.75 5.22
C VAL A 223 -8.62 -16.33 6.63
N SER A 224 -7.75 -15.60 7.32
CA SER A 224 -8.11 -15.00 8.59
C SER A 224 -9.23 -13.97 8.38
N PRO A 225 -10.33 -14.03 9.13
CA PRO A 225 -11.32 -12.95 9.12
C PRO A 225 -10.66 -11.60 9.46
N LEU A 226 -11.08 -10.54 8.77
CA LEU A 226 -10.58 -9.19 9.00
C LEU A 226 -11.31 -8.59 10.21
N GLU A 227 -10.61 -8.27 11.28
CA GLU A 227 -11.18 -7.51 12.38
C GLU A 227 -11.05 -6.02 12.10
N LEU A 228 -12.13 -5.41 11.59
CA LEU A 228 -12.17 -4.00 11.25
C LEU A 228 -12.57 -3.14 12.47
N ARG A 229 -11.71 -3.14 13.49
CA ARG A 229 -11.84 -2.19 14.59
C ARG A 229 -11.08 -0.91 14.23
N LEU A 230 -11.82 0.16 13.93
CA LEU A 230 -11.25 1.43 13.46
C LEU A 230 -10.90 2.41 14.58
N PHE A 231 -11.39 2.14 15.80
CA PHE A 231 -11.08 2.92 16.99
C PHE A 231 -11.15 2.08 18.26
N LYS A 232 -10.33 2.44 19.24
CA LYS A 232 -10.38 1.96 20.62
C LYS A 232 -10.48 3.14 21.60
N THR A 233 -9.73 4.22 21.34
CA THR A 233 -9.77 5.47 22.10
C THR A 233 -10.21 6.63 21.20
N ASN A 234 -10.39 7.82 21.78
CA ASN A 234 -10.69 9.03 21.01
C ASN A 234 -9.53 9.47 20.11
N GLU A 235 -8.29 9.11 20.44
CA GLU A 235 -7.13 9.39 19.59
C GLU A 235 -7.27 8.70 18.22
N ASP A 236 -7.82 7.48 18.18
CA ASP A 236 -8.05 6.77 16.91
C ASP A 236 -9.07 7.46 15.99
N LEU A 237 -9.83 8.43 16.50
CA LEU A 237 -10.76 9.22 15.68
C LEU A 237 -10.05 10.34 14.92
N GLY A 238 -8.80 10.65 15.29
CA GLY A 238 -7.93 11.59 14.60
C GLY A 238 -7.58 11.15 13.18
N TYR A 239 -7.26 12.14 12.34
CA TYR A 239 -6.82 11.92 10.97
C TYR A 239 -5.90 13.07 10.53
N THR A 240 -5.02 12.78 9.58
CA THR A 240 -4.07 13.75 9.04
C THR A 240 -4.52 14.18 7.64
N LEU A 241 -4.56 15.49 7.43
CA LEU A 241 -4.96 16.13 6.17
C LEU A 241 -3.77 16.36 5.23
N LYS A 242 -2.62 16.69 5.83
CA LYS A 242 -1.34 16.90 5.13
C LYS A 242 -0.25 16.22 5.94
N PRO A 243 0.12 14.96 5.64
CA PRO A 243 1.12 14.26 6.41
C PRO A 243 2.49 14.89 6.16
N THR A 244 3.01 15.61 7.15
CA THR A 244 4.33 16.27 7.08
C THR A 244 5.47 15.35 7.49
N LEU A 245 5.21 14.37 8.35
CA LEU A 245 6.20 13.47 8.96
C LEU A 245 5.82 12.00 8.79
N GLY A 246 5.13 11.64 7.71
CA GLY A 246 4.43 10.36 7.57
C GLY A 246 3.29 10.25 8.59
N ASN A 247 2.11 9.85 8.12
CA ASN A 247 0.87 9.89 8.89
C ASN A 247 1.00 9.37 10.34
N ASP A 248 0.83 10.28 11.30
CA ASP A 248 0.96 10.13 12.74
C ASP A 248 -0.37 9.78 13.44
N GLN A 249 -1.49 9.89 12.73
CA GLN A 249 -2.85 9.72 13.27
C GLN A 249 -3.53 8.41 12.83
N SER A 250 -2.78 7.41 12.33
CA SER A 250 -3.28 6.14 11.75
C SER A 250 -4.15 6.25 10.50
N LYS A 251 -4.74 7.43 10.24
CA LYS A 251 -5.69 7.70 9.15
C LYS A 251 -5.35 8.98 8.40
N ILE A 252 -5.51 8.94 7.08
CA ILE A 252 -5.22 10.06 6.16
C ILE A 252 -6.49 10.37 5.38
N LEU A 253 -6.86 11.63 5.24
CA LEU A 253 -7.83 12.04 4.23
C LEU A 253 -7.10 12.22 2.89
N PHE A 254 -7.44 11.44 1.88
CA PHE A 254 -6.83 11.50 0.56
C PHE A 254 -7.91 11.38 -0.52
N CYS A 255 -7.95 12.33 -1.45
CA CYS A 255 -8.93 12.40 -2.55
C CYS A 255 -10.39 12.21 -2.08
N GLY A 256 -10.76 12.75 -0.91
CA GLY A 256 -12.10 12.63 -0.33
C GLY A 256 -12.41 11.28 0.35
N TYR A 257 -11.42 10.40 0.48
CA TYR A 257 -11.54 9.12 1.18
C TYR A 257 -10.68 9.11 2.44
N LEU A 258 -11.20 8.54 3.53
CA LEU A 258 -10.43 8.35 4.75
C LEU A 258 -9.71 6.99 4.69
N ALA A 259 -8.42 7.02 4.38
CA ALA A 259 -7.58 5.84 4.30
C ALA A 259 -7.00 5.48 5.67
N THR A 260 -7.00 4.20 5.99
CA THR A 260 -6.24 3.59 7.09
C THR A 260 -5.43 2.41 6.56
N GLN A 261 -4.81 1.64 7.44
CA GLN A 261 -4.00 0.48 7.09
C GLN A 261 -4.62 -0.79 7.67
N VAL A 262 -4.55 -1.87 6.92
CA VAL A 262 -4.91 -3.21 7.38
C VAL A 262 -3.76 -4.18 7.15
N VAL A 263 -3.75 -5.26 7.93
CA VAL A 263 -2.93 -6.44 7.67
C VAL A 263 -3.84 -7.63 7.35
N LEU A 264 -3.52 -8.35 6.29
CA LEU A 264 -4.18 -9.56 5.82
C LEU A 264 -3.28 -10.77 6.09
N ILE A 265 -3.89 -11.89 6.47
CA ILE A 265 -3.21 -13.13 6.79
C ILE A 265 -3.95 -14.25 6.08
N ILE A 266 -3.24 -14.96 5.20
CA ILE A 266 -3.77 -16.08 4.44
C ILE A 266 -2.83 -17.26 4.62
N ARG A 267 -3.36 -18.44 4.96
CA ARG A 267 -2.57 -19.67 5.09
C ARG A 267 -2.92 -20.64 3.98
N LYS A 268 -1.87 -21.21 3.39
CA LYS A 268 -2.00 -22.35 2.49
C LYS A 268 -2.21 -23.61 3.32
N PRO A 269 -3.26 -24.40 3.06
CA PRO A 269 -3.53 -25.57 3.87
C PRO A 269 -2.41 -26.60 3.70
N GLU A 270 -2.07 -27.33 4.76
CA GLU A 270 -1.17 -28.49 4.68
C GLU A 270 -1.81 -29.63 3.90
N GLN A 271 -3.11 -29.84 4.13
CA GLN A 271 -3.94 -30.82 3.44
C GLN A 271 -5.24 -30.17 2.97
N PRO A 272 -5.78 -30.56 1.80
CA PRO A 272 -7.04 -30.00 1.30
C PRO A 272 -8.15 -30.09 2.35
N PRO A 273 -8.80 -28.98 2.73
CA PRO A 273 -9.88 -29.03 3.70
C PRO A 273 -11.12 -29.71 3.12
N THR A 274 -11.90 -30.34 4.00
CA THR A 274 -13.20 -30.94 3.66
C THR A 274 -14.17 -29.90 3.12
N ALA A 275 -15.18 -30.34 2.35
CA ALA A 275 -16.23 -29.45 1.85
C ALA A 275 -16.92 -28.69 3.00
N THR A 276 -17.23 -29.39 4.10
CA THR A 276 -17.81 -28.79 5.31
C THR A 276 -16.92 -27.69 5.90
N ALA A 277 -15.61 -27.93 6.00
CA ALA A 277 -14.68 -26.92 6.52
C ALA A 277 -14.64 -25.66 5.63
N ARG A 278 -14.71 -25.81 4.30
CA ARG A 278 -14.78 -24.67 3.37
C ARG A 278 -16.07 -23.88 3.53
N VAL A 279 -17.20 -24.56 3.71
CA VAL A 279 -18.51 -23.93 3.95
C VAL A 279 -18.51 -23.17 5.29
N LEU A 280 -18.02 -23.79 6.37
CA LEU A 280 -17.91 -23.14 7.67
C LEU A 280 -17.00 -21.90 7.63
N LYS A 281 -15.89 -21.98 6.90
CA LYS A 281 -15.01 -20.82 6.67
C LYS A 281 -15.76 -19.70 5.94
N ALA A 282 -16.51 -20.01 4.89
CA ALA A 282 -17.30 -19.03 4.16
C ALA A 282 -18.40 -18.38 5.03
N ILE A 283 -19.07 -19.15 5.90
CA ILE A 283 -20.05 -18.64 6.86
C ILE A 283 -19.37 -17.68 7.85
N SER A 284 -18.22 -18.08 8.41
CA SER A 284 -17.44 -17.26 9.33
C SER A 284 -17.02 -15.92 8.71
N LEU A 285 -16.57 -15.93 7.44
CA LEU A 285 -16.18 -14.72 6.72
C LEU A 285 -17.37 -13.77 6.51
N ARG A 286 -18.55 -14.30 6.13
CA ARG A 286 -19.78 -13.49 5.99
C ARG A 286 -20.22 -12.88 7.33
N ALA A 287 -20.21 -13.67 8.40
CA ALA A 287 -20.56 -13.19 9.73
C ALA A 287 -19.60 -12.07 10.18
N ASN A 288 -18.29 -12.24 9.97
CA ASN A 288 -17.29 -11.22 10.27
C ASN A 288 -17.48 -9.95 9.41
N TYR A 289 -17.78 -10.08 8.12
CA TYR A 289 -18.08 -8.92 7.26
C TYR A 289 -19.26 -8.10 7.79
N VAL A 290 -20.36 -8.73 8.22
CA VAL A 290 -21.49 -8.02 8.82
C VAL A 290 -21.08 -7.26 10.08
N GLN A 291 -20.22 -7.84 10.92
CA GLN A 291 -19.67 -7.14 12.10
C GLN A 291 -18.77 -5.96 11.70
N ASN A 292 -17.96 -6.12 10.65
CA ASN A 292 -17.13 -5.03 10.13
C ASN A 292 -17.97 -3.85 9.62
N LEU A 293 -19.10 -4.11 8.94
CA LEU A 293 -20.03 -3.05 8.53
C LEU A 293 -20.60 -2.29 9.74
N LYS A 294 -20.94 -2.99 10.82
CA LYS A 294 -21.39 -2.36 12.07
C LYS A 294 -20.30 -1.48 12.68
N HIS A 295 -19.06 -1.98 12.73
CA HIS A 295 -17.93 -1.19 13.23
C HIS A 295 -17.63 0.03 12.36
N GLN A 296 -17.67 -0.11 11.04
CA GLN A 296 -17.48 0.98 10.08
C GLN A 296 -18.58 2.04 10.25
N TYR A 297 -19.83 1.61 10.38
CA TYR A 297 -20.98 2.49 10.64
C TYR A 297 -20.84 3.23 11.98
N ALA A 298 -20.46 2.52 13.05
CA ALA A 298 -20.24 3.12 14.36
C ALA A 298 -19.09 4.15 14.34
N PHE A 299 -17.97 3.82 13.69
CA PHE A 299 -16.86 4.76 13.50
C PHE A 299 -17.30 6.00 12.72
N ARG A 300 -18.02 5.80 11.60
CA ARG A 300 -18.57 6.90 10.79
C ARG A 300 -19.47 7.81 11.61
N ASN A 301 -20.30 7.29 12.50
CA ASN A 301 -21.18 8.13 13.32
C ASN A 301 -20.44 8.88 14.44
N LYS A 302 -19.25 8.42 14.84
CA LYS A 302 -18.44 9.06 15.89
C LYS A 302 -17.39 10.04 15.36
N THR A 303 -17.10 10.02 14.07
CA THR A 303 -16.05 10.85 13.49
C THR A 303 -16.60 12.18 12.95
N PRO A 304 -15.97 13.33 13.26
CA PRO A 304 -16.29 14.62 12.66
C PRO A 304 -16.22 14.60 11.12
N ILE A 305 -15.40 13.72 10.53
CA ILE A 305 -15.25 13.64 9.07
C ILE A 305 -16.54 13.20 8.37
N ALA A 306 -17.40 12.44 9.04
CA ALA A 306 -18.66 12.03 8.43
C ALA A 306 -19.62 13.20 8.26
N ALA A 307 -19.56 14.21 9.14
CA ALA A 307 -20.27 15.46 8.96
C ALA A 307 -19.70 16.22 7.74
N LEU A 308 -18.37 16.32 7.64
CA LEU A 308 -17.68 16.98 6.52
C LEU A 308 -17.99 16.31 5.17
N LEU A 309 -17.95 14.98 5.10
CA LEU A 309 -18.22 14.24 3.86
C LEU A 309 -19.71 14.20 3.51
N LYS A 310 -20.62 14.28 4.48
CA LYS A 310 -22.05 14.49 4.21
C LYS A 310 -22.30 15.88 3.63
N ALA A 311 -21.63 16.90 4.14
CA ALA A 311 -21.67 18.26 3.59
C ALA A 311 -21.12 18.30 2.15
N ASP A 312 -20.00 17.62 1.88
CA ASP A 312 -19.42 17.50 0.54
C ASP A 312 -20.34 16.76 -0.45
N ARG A 313 -21.02 15.69 -0.02
CA ARG A 313 -22.00 14.98 -0.90
C ARG A 313 -23.23 15.82 -1.23
N GLY A 314 -23.62 16.75 -0.35
CA GLY A 314 -24.62 17.77 -0.65
C GLY A 314 -24.16 18.69 -1.78
N ALA A 315 -22.87 19.05 -1.79
CA ALA A 315 -22.24 19.82 -2.87
C ALA A 315 -22.04 19.00 -4.16
N ARG A 316 -21.82 17.68 -4.11
CA ARG A 316 -21.74 16.83 -5.32
C ARG A 316 -23.07 16.61 -6.05
N ARG A 317 -24.21 16.93 -5.41
CA ARG A 317 -25.54 16.87 -6.07
C ARG A 317 -25.81 18.08 -6.97
N THR A 318 -25.06 19.18 -6.83
CA THR A 318 -24.93 20.13 -7.94
C THR A 318 -23.95 19.52 -8.93
N LYS A 319 -24.41 19.32 -10.17
CA LYS A 319 -23.71 18.65 -11.28
C LYS A 319 -22.19 18.79 -11.16
N ALA A 320 -21.47 17.68 -11.28
CA ALA A 320 -20.04 17.71 -11.59
C ALA A 320 -19.88 18.57 -12.85
N ALA A 321 -19.58 19.85 -12.67
CA ALA A 321 -19.31 20.75 -13.75
C ALA A 321 -17.99 20.29 -14.35
N ASP A 322 -17.97 20.16 -15.67
CA ASP A 322 -16.76 19.98 -16.45
C ASP A 322 -15.65 20.85 -15.87
N THR A 323 -14.56 20.23 -15.43
CA THR A 323 -13.40 20.93 -14.90
C THR A 323 -12.80 21.75 -16.04
N ASN A 324 -13.16 23.03 -16.11
CA ASN A 324 -12.55 24.00 -17.01
C ASN A 324 -11.14 24.32 -16.48
N ILE A 325 -10.14 23.68 -17.08
CA ILE A 325 -8.74 24.05 -16.89
C ILE A 325 -8.52 25.36 -17.64
N THR A 326 -8.21 26.44 -16.91
CA THR A 326 -7.86 27.72 -17.54
C THR A 326 -6.37 27.95 -17.37
N PRO A 327 -5.58 28.02 -18.45
CA PRO A 327 -4.18 28.43 -18.36
C PRO A 327 -4.10 29.81 -17.70
N LEU A 328 -3.19 30.01 -16.75
CA LEU A 328 -2.91 31.36 -16.25
C LEU A 328 -2.28 32.11 -17.42
N SER A 329 -3.05 32.98 -18.05
CA SER A 329 -2.71 33.64 -19.31
C SER A 329 -1.30 34.24 -19.25
N GLN A 330 -0.35 33.59 -19.91
CA GLN A 330 0.98 34.12 -20.17
C GLN A 330 1.32 33.84 -21.62
N ASN A 331 1.45 34.90 -22.42
CA ASN A 331 2.07 34.81 -23.74
C ASN A 331 3.57 34.56 -23.54
N ILE A 332 3.97 33.30 -23.37
CA ILE A 332 5.38 32.95 -23.18
C ILE A 332 6.04 32.91 -24.55
N LYS A 333 6.78 33.97 -24.89
CA LYS A 333 7.69 33.95 -26.05
C LYS A 333 8.95 33.16 -25.69
N ILE A 334 9.17 32.06 -26.38
CA ILE A 334 10.35 31.20 -26.22
C ILE A 334 11.15 31.28 -27.51
N THR A 335 12.38 31.79 -27.43
CA THR A 335 13.34 31.73 -28.54
C THR A 335 14.25 30.52 -28.33
N LEU A 336 14.27 29.59 -29.29
CA LEU A 336 15.09 28.38 -29.28
C LEU A 336 16.09 28.44 -30.44
N LYS A 337 17.36 28.11 -30.19
CA LYS A 337 18.35 27.89 -31.25
C LYS A 337 18.19 26.48 -31.85
N PRO A 338 18.61 26.24 -33.10
CA PRO A 338 18.60 24.90 -33.69
C PRO A 338 19.35 23.88 -32.79
N GLY A 339 18.67 22.80 -32.40
CA GLY A 339 19.23 21.75 -31.52
C GLY A 339 19.14 22.04 -30.01
N GLU A 340 18.62 23.20 -29.59
CA GLU A 340 18.43 23.54 -28.17
C GLU A 340 17.12 22.94 -27.63
N THR A 341 17.16 22.37 -26.42
CA THR A 341 15.98 21.94 -25.66
C THR A 341 15.81 22.86 -24.45
N LYS A 342 14.59 23.37 -24.23
CA LYS A 342 14.31 24.25 -23.11
C LYS A 342 13.03 23.81 -22.42
N GLU A 343 13.11 23.55 -21.13
CA GLU A 343 11.94 23.30 -20.30
C GLU A 343 11.25 24.61 -19.97
N VAL A 344 9.95 24.68 -20.23
CA VAL A 344 9.14 25.84 -19.86
C VAL A 344 8.03 25.39 -18.92
N ARG A 345 7.96 26.08 -17.78
CA ARG A 345 6.99 25.82 -16.72
C ARG A 345 5.84 26.81 -16.87
N VAL A 346 4.65 26.30 -17.20
CA VAL A 346 3.44 27.12 -17.32
C VAL A 346 2.55 26.90 -16.11
N GLY A 347 2.19 27.98 -15.43
CA GLY A 347 1.19 27.93 -14.37
C GLY A 347 -0.22 27.80 -14.95
N TYR A 348 -1.12 27.15 -14.24
CA TYR A 348 -2.55 27.13 -14.56
C TYR A 348 -3.37 27.26 -13.27
N ASP A 349 -4.59 27.77 -13.42
CA ASP A 349 -5.58 27.80 -12.34
C ASP A 349 -6.56 26.64 -12.52
N ASN A 350 -6.75 25.85 -11.47
CA ASN A 350 -7.79 24.84 -11.40
C ASN A 350 -8.99 25.40 -10.63
N LEU A 351 -9.98 25.93 -11.34
CA LEU A 351 -11.19 26.52 -10.76
C LEU A 351 -12.26 25.44 -10.53
N SER A 352 -11.96 24.42 -9.71
CA SER A 352 -13.00 23.50 -9.22
C SER A 352 -13.84 24.23 -8.16
N SER A 353 -15.16 24.34 -8.37
CA SER A 353 -16.09 25.06 -7.47
C SER A 353 -16.47 24.31 -6.19
N SER A 354 -15.93 23.11 -5.95
CA SER A 354 -16.11 22.38 -4.69
C SER A 354 -15.05 22.78 -3.66
N GLY A 355 -15.43 23.61 -2.68
CA GLY A 355 -14.54 24.20 -1.66
C GLY A 355 -13.72 23.21 -0.82
N LEU A 356 -14.04 21.92 -0.81
CA LEU A 356 -13.21 20.89 -0.16
C LEU A 356 -12.00 20.44 -0.99
N PHE A 357 -12.00 20.63 -2.31
CA PHE A 357 -10.88 20.26 -3.17
C PHE A 357 -9.84 21.38 -3.32
N ASN A 358 -10.23 22.63 -3.06
CA ASN A 358 -9.31 23.78 -3.10
C ASN A 358 -8.24 23.75 -1.99
N LEU A 359 -8.51 23.07 -0.87
CA LEU A 359 -7.53 22.89 0.22
C LEU A 359 -6.49 21.80 -0.04
N TYR A 360 -6.69 20.93 -1.04
CA TYR A 360 -5.83 19.77 -1.32
C TYR A 360 -5.27 19.70 -2.75
N TYR A 361 -5.68 20.60 -3.64
CA TYR A 361 -5.13 20.75 -4.99
C TYR A 361 -4.38 22.08 -5.16
N THR A 362 -3.47 22.40 -4.24
CA THR A 362 -2.29 23.19 -4.61
C THR A 362 -1.14 22.23 -4.87
N PHE A 363 -1.14 21.57 -6.03
CA PHE A 363 0.15 21.43 -6.68
C PHE A 363 0.51 22.83 -7.17
N LYS A 364 1.44 23.47 -6.47
CA LYS A 364 2.29 24.50 -7.07
C LYS A 364 3.35 23.86 -8.00
N ASP A 365 3.14 22.60 -8.39
CA ASP A 365 4.01 21.90 -9.31
C ASP A 365 3.52 22.19 -10.72
N THR A 366 4.19 23.17 -11.30
CA THR A 366 4.30 23.31 -12.75
C THR A 366 4.82 21.99 -13.30
N ASN A 367 4.00 21.22 -14.00
CA ASN A 367 4.55 20.17 -14.86
C ASN A 367 5.37 20.87 -15.97
N PRO A 368 6.65 20.54 -16.15
CA PRO A 368 7.42 21.13 -17.24
C PRO A 368 6.81 20.68 -18.58
N LEU A 369 6.42 21.64 -19.41
CA LEU A 369 6.25 21.41 -20.84
C LEU A 369 7.66 21.40 -21.43
N ALA A 370 8.17 20.21 -21.76
CA ALA A 370 9.40 20.09 -22.52
C ALA A 370 9.09 20.40 -24.00
N LEU A 371 9.56 21.55 -24.48
CA LEU A 371 9.45 21.95 -25.88
C LEU A 371 10.81 21.74 -26.55
N SER A 372 10.87 20.79 -27.47
CA SER A 372 12.04 20.59 -28.33
C SER A 372 11.69 21.00 -29.76
N THR A 373 12.48 21.89 -30.38
CA THR A 373 12.37 22.15 -31.82
C THR A 373 13.15 21.10 -32.58
N SER A 374 12.45 20.09 -33.12
CA SER A 374 12.97 19.33 -34.25
C SER A 374 12.52 20.05 -35.54
N THR A 375 13.45 20.60 -36.30
CA THR A 375 13.17 21.00 -37.70
C THR A 375 13.37 19.79 -38.63
N PRO A 376 12.58 19.66 -39.72
CA PRO A 376 11.11 19.70 -39.77
C PRO A 376 10.54 18.54 -40.62
N ILE A 377 9.44 17.91 -40.20
CA ILE A 377 8.33 17.42 -41.06
C ILE A 377 7.20 17.03 -40.09
N ASP A 378 6.08 17.73 -40.23
CA ASP A 378 4.73 17.40 -39.77
C ASP A 378 4.52 16.79 -38.38
N ARG A 379 3.94 17.59 -37.47
CA ARG A 379 2.51 17.43 -37.12
C ARG A 379 2.03 18.57 -36.22
N ASN A 380 1.03 19.28 -36.73
CA ASN A 380 0.18 20.20 -35.98
C ASN A 380 -0.45 19.49 -34.76
N SER A 381 -0.13 19.95 -33.56
CA SER A 381 -0.90 19.62 -32.35
C SER A 381 -1.67 20.86 -31.92
N LYS A 382 -2.93 20.96 -32.32
CA LYS A 382 -3.88 21.87 -31.68
C LYS A 382 -4.22 21.29 -30.31
N PHE A 383 -4.00 22.05 -29.25
CA PHE A 383 -4.48 21.71 -27.91
C PHE A 383 -6.01 21.91 -27.87
N ALA A 384 -6.73 20.87 -27.45
CA ALA A 384 -8.10 20.94 -26.96
C ALA A 384 -8.09 20.38 -25.53
#